data_AF-A0A0Q4DK69-F1
#
_entry.id   AF-A0A0Q4DK69-F1
#
_cell.length_a   1.000
_cell.length_b   1.000
_cell.length_c   1.000
_cell.angle_alpha   90.00
_cell.angle_beta   90.00
_cell.angle_gamma   90.00
#
_symmetry.space_group_name_H-M   'P 1'
#
loop_
_entity.id
_entity.type
_entity.pdbx_description
1 polymer ?
#
loop_
_entity_poly.entity_id
_entity_poly.type
_entity_poly.pdbx_seq_one_letter_code
_entity_poly.pdbx_strand_id
1 'polypeptide(L)'
;MAQGGEAARRIEGWKSIAAYLGRDRSTAIRWSRERGLPVHALPGGRARSVYALAHELDAWISGQEALPPDPAPADPPPAAPPADPPPATLPASDPLALPRPAPPRRWPIVLGALALLGVSVAAIEWIGPSADRLDAATHARFVAARDDVAMRSAPRLHAAIATLTRLAQTHPGNVEVQEALAEAWLLTREFGSASDTLSIGRARAAAAAARAIDPRSAVADRVDAVIAYWWDGKPQLAGELFRRAIGHAPGDPLAHLWYANILADNGEDAAAQREFDTARTLAPGAPWLLADYGWGLWSAGRTAQAQALLTTLAGQYPTLASIHDALSVTALAEGDLAGYARHLAARARARGEPELITYSTALQRTIDSDRRAGNGPAATYAVILSRAVAITQNDDQPDHSWPAFVAAVAGDRATLLTILNDARARGEQWGSAGFVRRIRARFAGDRAIDGALSALAQPRIDPA
;
A
#
# COMPACT_ATOMS: atom_id res chain seq x y z
N MET A 1 -37.89 38.51 8.96
CA MET A 1 -36.70 38.44 8.09
C MET A 1 -36.26 36.98 8.08
N ALA A 2 -36.40 36.31 6.95
CA ALA A 2 -36.11 34.89 6.78
C ALA A 2 -34.66 34.71 6.32
N GLN A 3 -33.92 33.83 7.00
CA GLN A 3 -32.69 33.23 6.47
C GLN A 3 -32.89 31.72 6.49
N GLY A 4 -33.29 31.16 5.35
CA GLY A 4 -33.25 29.73 5.09
C GLY A 4 -31.83 29.35 4.69
N GLY A 5 -31.28 28.32 5.33
CA GLY A 5 -29.96 27.76 5.01
C GLY A 5 -29.90 27.33 3.55
N GLU A 6 -28.87 27.80 2.87
CA GLU A 6 -28.56 27.49 1.47
C GLU A 6 -28.36 25.97 1.34
N ALA A 7 -29.38 25.29 0.80
CA ALA A 7 -29.29 23.88 0.47
C ALA A 7 -28.14 23.68 -0.53
N ALA A 8 -27.12 22.93 -0.12
CA ALA A 8 -26.00 22.53 -0.98
C ALA A 8 -26.52 22.06 -2.34
N ARG A 9 -26.19 22.82 -3.40
CA ARG A 9 -26.70 22.62 -4.75
C ARG A 9 -26.34 21.21 -5.25
N ARG A 10 -27.34 20.32 -5.30
CA ARG A 10 -27.23 18.94 -5.77
C ARG A 10 -27.34 18.88 -7.29
N ILE A 11 -26.42 18.18 -7.93
CA ILE A 11 -26.38 17.98 -9.38
C ILE A 11 -26.71 16.52 -9.68
N GLU A 12 -27.79 16.30 -10.43
CA GLU A 12 -28.33 14.96 -10.65
C GLU A 12 -27.99 14.43 -12.06
N GLY A 13 -27.51 13.19 -12.10
CA GLY A 13 -27.23 12.45 -13.30
C GLY A 13 -25.89 12.77 -13.96
N TRP A 14 -25.31 11.76 -14.61
CA TRP A 14 -24.02 11.85 -15.28
C TRP A 14 -23.91 12.98 -16.31
N LYS A 15 -25.00 13.32 -17.00
CA LYS A 15 -25.00 14.40 -17.99
C LYS A 15 -24.81 15.77 -17.34
N SER A 16 -25.47 16.02 -16.21
CA SER A 16 -25.39 17.28 -15.48
C SER A 16 -24.06 17.42 -14.75
N ILE A 17 -23.55 16.32 -14.18
CA ILE A 17 -22.22 16.27 -13.56
C ILE A 17 -21.13 16.57 -14.59
N ALA A 18 -21.21 15.93 -15.77
CA ALA A 18 -20.24 16.18 -16.85
C ALA A 18 -20.29 17.62 -17.38
N ALA A 19 -21.50 18.18 -17.51
CA ALA A 19 -21.69 19.59 -17.89
C ALA A 19 -21.09 20.55 -16.86
N TYR A 20 -21.23 20.25 -15.56
CA TYR A 20 -20.62 21.04 -14.48
C TYR A 20 -19.09 21.06 -14.56
N LEU A 21 -18.49 19.92 -14.93
CA LEU A 21 -17.04 19.78 -15.10
C LEU A 21 -16.52 20.30 -16.46
N GLY A 22 -17.40 20.72 -17.38
CA GLY A 22 -17.02 21.10 -18.75
C GLY A 22 -16.45 19.94 -19.57
N ARG A 23 -16.90 18.69 -19.34
CA ARG A 23 -16.38 17.48 -20.00
C ARG A 23 -17.49 16.57 -20.53
N ASP A 24 -17.09 15.56 -21.30
CA ASP A 24 -18.00 14.52 -21.78
C ASP A 24 -18.44 13.54 -20.69
N ARG A 25 -19.64 12.96 -20.87
CA ARG A 25 -20.24 11.98 -19.95
C ARG A 25 -19.33 10.78 -19.69
N SER A 26 -18.71 10.23 -20.73
CA SER A 26 -17.78 9.09 -20.62
C SER A 26 -16.54 9.45 -19.80
N THR A 27 -16.05 10.69 -19.93
CA THR A 27 -14.92 11.21 -19.16
C THR A 27 -15.28 11.37 -17.68
N ALA A 28 -16.46 11.89 -17.35
CA ALA A 28 -16.92 11.99 -15.96
C ALA A 28 -17.07 10.61 -15.29
N ILE A 29 -17.63 9.62 -16.01
CA ILE A 29 -17.72 8.24 -15.53
C ILE A 29 -16.33 7.63 -15.31
N ARG A 30 -15.41 7.86 -16.25
CA ARG A 30 -14.03 7.39 -16.13
C ARG A 30 -13.33 8.04 -14.94
N TRP A 31 -13.49 9.34 -14.74
CA TRP A 31 -12.87 10.06 -13.60
C TRP A 31 -13.44 9.65 -12.25
N SER A 32 -14.71 9.27 -12.18
CA SER A 32 -15.26 8.64 -10.97
C SER A 32 -14.54 7.34 -10.61
N ARG A 33 -14.15 6.54 -11.61
CA ARG A 33 -13.45 5.25 -11.38
C ARG A 33 -11.94 5.42 -11.17
N GLU A 34 -11.30 6.29 -11.94
CA GLU A 34 -9.83 6.38 -12.02
C GLU A 34 -9.25 7.53 -11.20
N ARG A 35 -10.03 8.59 -10.93
CA ARG A 35 -9.56 9.84 -10.30
C ARG A 35 -10.35 10.25 -9.06
N GLY A 36 -11.23 9.37 -8.56
CA GLY A 36 -12.01 9.61 -7.35
C GLY A 36 -12.94 10.81 -7.42
N LEU A 37 -13.57 11.07 -8.58
CA LEU A 37 -14.60 12.11 -8.69
C LEU A 37 -15.75 11.81 -7.71
N PRO A 38 -16.10 12.72 -6.78
CA PRO A 38 -17.10 12.48 -5.75
C PRO A 38 -18.50 12.42 -6.39
N VAL A 39 -19.00 11.20 -6.55
CA VAL A 39 -20.30 10.90 -7.14
C VAL A 39 -20.99 9.87 -6.24
N HIS A 40 -22.21 10.18 -5.81
CA HIS A 40 -23.00 9.42 -4.87
C HIS A 40 -24.17 8.71 -5.59
N ALA A 41 -24.52 7.50 -5.16
CA ALA A 41 -25.66 6.74 -5.70
C ALA A 41 -26.92 6.94 -4.84
N LEU A 42 -28.09 7.08 -5.47
CA LEU A 42 -29.36 7.14 -4.73
C LEU A 42 -29.84 5.72 -4.37
N PRO A 43 -30.19 5.45 -3.09
CA PRO A 43 -30.74 4.16 -2.68
C PRO A 43 -32.12 3.91 -3.32
N GLY A 44 -32.35 2.68 -3.81
CA GLY A 44 -33.68 2.18 -4.21
C GLY A 44 -34.15 2.45 -5.65
N GLY A 45 -33.33 3.03 -6.53
CA GLY A 45 -33.64 3.20 -7.96
C GLY A 45 -32.90 2.20 -8.84
N ARG A 46 -33.46 1.84 -10.01
CA ARG A 46 -32.82 0.97 -11.02
C ARG A 46 -31.38 1.41 -11.33
N ALA A 47 -30.38 0.76 -10.74
CA ALA A 47 -28.95 0.63 -11.12
C ALA A 47 -28.19 1.80 -11.80
N ARG A 48 -28.67 3.05 -11.84
CA ARG A 48 -28.01 4.12 -12.62
C ARG A 48 -28.30 5.57 -12.21
N SER A 49 -28.97 5.82 -11.09
CA SER A 49 -29.28 7.17 -10.62
C SER A 49 -28.14 7.70 -9.72
N VAL A 50 -27.30 8.58 -10.26
CA VAL A 50 -26.16 9.20 -9.55
C VAL A 50 -26.40 10.68 -9.28
N TYR A 51 -25.79 11.23 -8.25
CA TYR A 51 -25.74 12.68 -7.98
C TYR A 51 -24.35 13.10 -7.45
N ALA A 52 -24.04 14.38 -7.53
CA ALA A 52 -22.86 14.98 -6.89
C ALA A 52 -23.26 16.30 -6.21
N LEU A 53 -22.52 16.72 -5.19
CA LEU A 53 -22.71 18.03 -4.56
C LEU A 53 -21.76 19.04 -5.19
N ALA A 54 -22.25 20.24 -5.53
CA ALA A 54 -21.44 21.25 -6.21
C ALA A 54 -20.14 21.58 -5.46
N HIS A 55 -20.20 21.73 -4.13
CA HIS A 55 -19.01 22.02 -3.32
C HIS A 55 -17.99 20.87 -3.28
N GLU A 56 -18.42 19.60 -3.41
CA GLU A 56 -17.50 18.46 -3.51
C GLU A 56 -16.80 18.45 -4.87
N LEU A 57 -17.53 18.78 -5.94
CA LEU A 57 -16.95 18.93 -7.27
C LEU A 57 -15.98 20.11 -7.31
N ASP A 58 -16.33 21.25 -6.70
CA ASP A 58 -15.46 22.42 -6.63
C ASP A 58 -14.20 22.14 -5.81
N ALA A 59 -14.32 21.45 -4.67
CA ALA A 59 -13.19 21.02 -3.86
C ALA A 59 -12.30 20.01 -4.59
N TRP A 60 -12.90 19.09 -5.37
CA TRP A 60 -12.17 18.14 -6.19
C TRP A 60 -11.44 18.81 -7.36
N ILE A 61 -12.06 19.79 -8.03
CA ILE A 61 -11.42 20.62 -9.06
C ILE A 61 -10.24 21.41 -8.46
N SER A 62 -10.48 22.08 -7.34
CA SER A 62 -9.45 22.89 -6.65
C SER A 62 -8.31 22.03 -6.11
N GLY A 63 -8.60 20.79 -5.71
CA GLY A 63 -7.60 19.80 -5.29
C GLY A 63 -6.75 19.26 -6.45
N GLN A 64 -7.23 19.36 -7.70
CA GLN A 64 -6.45 19.00 -8.89
C GLN A 64 -5.55 20.13 -9.39
N GLU A 65 -5.84 21.40 -9.07
CA GLU A 65 -4.90 22.52 -9.32
C GLU A 65 -3.65 22.45 -8.43
N ALA A 66 -3.67 21.64 -7.36
CA ALA A 66 -2.50 21.35 -6.52
C ALA A 66 -1.59 20.23 -7.07
N LEU A 67 -1.93 19.65 -8.22
CA LEU A 67 -1.05 18.81 -9.03
C LEU A 67 -0.58 19.63 -10.23
N PRO A 68 0.71 19.57 -10.63
CA PRO A 68 1.20 20.37 -11.74
C PRO A 68 0.39 20.08 -13.01
N PRO A 69 -0.04 21.08 -13.78
CA PRO A 69 -0.53 20.84 -15.13
C PRO A 69 0.59 20.23 -15.98
N ASP A 70 0.22 19.38 -16.95
CA ASP A 70 1.14 18.83 -17.95
C ASP A 70 2.00 19.97 -18.52
N PRO A 71 3.34 19.90 -18.46
CA PRO A 71 4.16 20.93 -19.06
C PRO A 71 4.03 20.81 -20.58
N ALA A 72 3.39 21.81 -21.19
CA ALA A 72 3.64 22.13 -22.59
C ALA A 72 5.16 22.36 -22.76
N PRO A 73 5.75 21.97 -23.91
CA PRO A 73 7.19 22.07 -24.11
C PRO A 73 7.60 23.56 -24.09
N ALA A 74 8.41 23.92 -23.10
CA ALA A 74 9.07 25.23 -23.04
C ALA A 74 10.56 25.05 -23.34
N ASP A 75 11.05 25.89 -24.25
CA ASP A 75 12.42 25.92 -24.77
C ASP A 75 13.50 26.10 -23.68
N PRO A 76 14.73 25.59 -23.91
CA PRO A 76 15.81 25.66 -22.95
C PRO A 76 16.35 27.09 -22.77
N PRO A 77 16.63 27.55 -21.53
CA PRO A 77 17.31 28.82 -21.30
C PRO A 77 18.82 28.77 -21.63
N PRO A 78 19.44 29.92 -21.96
CA PRO A 78 20.73 29.99 -22.62
C PRO A 78 21.94 29.79 -21.70
N ALA A 79 22.99 29.21 -22.27
CA ALA A 79 24.29 28.99 -21.65
C ALA A 79 25.05 30.32 -21.38
N ALA A 80 25.86 30.30 -20.32
CA ALA A 80 26.84 31.34 -20.00
C ALA A 80 28.25 30.69 -19.86
N PRO A 81 29.34 31.47 -20.08
CA PRO A 81 30.48 31.12 -20.94
C PRO A 81 31.71 30.50 -20.22
N PRO A 82 32.71 30.00 -20.99
CA PRO A 82 33.89 29.30 -20.44
C PRO A 82 34.96 30.28 -19.91
N ALA A 83 35.73 29.82 -18.92
CA ALA A 83 36.95 30.48 -18.47
C ALA A 83 38.18 29.72 -18.99
N ASP A 84 39.11 30.50 -19.58
CA ASP A 84 40.35 30.10 -20.25
C ASP A 84 41.53 29.82 -19.27
N PRO A 85 42.63 29.19 -19.77
CA PRO A 85 43.65 28.49 -18.98
C PRO A 85 44.93 29.33 -18.70
N PRO A 86 45.88 28.84 -17.87
CA PRO A 86 47.26 29.29 -17.89
C PRO A 86 48.26 28.21 -18.39
N PRO A 87 49.50 28.60 -18.75
CA PRO A 87 50.15 28.16 -19.99
C PRO A 87 51.27 27.12 -19.86
N ALA A 88 51.65 26.58 -21.02
CA ALA A 88 52.79 25.70 -21.27
C ALA A 88 54.14 26.44 -21.25
N THR A 89 55.24 25.74 -20.92
CA THR A 89 56.44 25.47 -21.74
C THR A 89 57.64 25.00 -20.85
N LEU A 90 58.14 23.75 -20.97
CA LEU A 90 59.24 23.18 -21.80
C LEU A 90 60.51 22.88 -20.93
N PRO A 91 61.50 22.05 -21.35
CA PRO A 91 61.55 20.99 -22.36
C PRO A 91 62.16 19.64 -21.86
N ALA A 92 62.33 18.73 -22.83
CA ALA A 92 62.81 17.36 -22.79
C ALA A 92 64.15 17.07 -22.06
N SER A 93 64.26 15.85 -21.54
CA SER A 93 65.51 15.07 -21.44
C SER A 93 65.18 13.58 -21.31
N ASP A 94 65.58 12.81 -22.30
CA ASP A 94 65.84 11.36 -22.26
C ASP A 94 67.06 11.15 -23.19
N PRO A 95 67.93 10.13 -23.03
CA PRO A 95 67.59 8.79 -22.52
C PRO A 95 68.70 8.12 -21.66
N LEU A 96 68.38 7.06 -20.92
CA LEU A 96 69.38 6.04 -20.54
C LEU A 96 68.81 4.62 -20.69
N ALA A 97 69.53 3.85 -21.50
CA ALA A 97 69.18 2.55 -22.04
C ALA A 97 69.33 1.40 -21.03
N LEU A 98 68.42 0.43 -21.09
CA LEU A 98 68.55 -0.88 -20.45
C LEU A 98 69.24 -1.90 -21.40
N PRO A 99 70.00 -2.87 -20.87
CA PRO A 99 70.74 -3.84 -21.68
C PRO A 99 69.89 -5.02 -22.16
N ARG A 100 70.23 -5.54 -23.35
CA ARG A 100 69.77 -6.82 -23.92
C ARG A 100 70.77 -7.95 -23.62
N PRO A 101 70.31 -9.20 -23.66
CA PRO A 101 70.97 -10.19 -24.52
C PRO A 101 69.99 -10.98 -25.41
N ALA A 102 70.54 -11.61 -26.46
CA ALA A 102 69.86 -12.25 -27.59
C ALA A 102 70.01 -13.82 -27.59
N PRO A 103 69.77 -14.56 -28.69
CA PRO A 103 68.69 -15.57 -28.92
C PRO A 103 69.29 -17.03 -28.96
N PRO A 104 68.75 -18.12 -29.61
CA PRO A 104 67.56 -18.29 -30.47
C PRO A 104 66.78 -19.64 -30.34
N ARG A 105 65.58 -19.77 -30.96
CA ARG A 105 65.24 -20.87 -31.90
C ARG A 105 63.87 -20.69 -32.59
N ARG A 106 63.76 -21.31 -33.76
CA ARG A 106 62.79 -21.10 -34.86
C ARG A 106 61.39 -21.72 -34.61
N TRP A 107 60.35 -20.92 -34.90
CA TRP A 107 59.03 -21.13 -35.58
C TRP A 107 58.56 -22.57 -35.95
N PRO A 108 57.23 -22.85 -36.18
CA PRO A 108 56.08 -21.91 -36.32
C PRO A 108 54.67 -22.37 -35.76
N ILE A 109 53.64 -21.53 -36.01
CA ILE A 109 52.15 -21.74 -36.04
C ILE A 109 51.49 -21.91 -34.63
N VAL A 110 50.48 -21.16 -34.18
CA VAL A 110 49.23 -20.75 -34.85
C VAL A 110 48.67 -19.43 -34.30
N LEU A 111 48.30 -18.56 -35.24
CA LEU A 111 47.43 -17.39 -35.10
C LEU A 111 46.11 -17.76 -34.42
N GLY A 112 45.90 -17.33 -33.17
CA GLY A 112 44.61 -17.55 -32.49
C GLY A 112 44.35 -16.78 -31.20
N ALA A 113 45.27 -15.91 -30.74
CA ALA A 113 45.16 -15.31 -29.40
C ALA A 113 45.13 -13.77 -29.35
N LEU A 114 45.39 -13.05 -30.44
CA LEU A 114 45.37 -11.57 -30.46
C LEU A 114 44.02 -10.97 -30.88
N ALA A 115 43.07 -11.78 -31.35
CA ALA A 115 41.68 -11.35 -31.57
C ALA A 115 40.83 -11.39 -30.29
N LEU A 116 41.23 -12.17 -29.27
CA LEU A 116 40.49 -12.27 -28.01
C LEU A 116 40.84 -11.15 -27.01
N LEU A 117 42.05 -10.60 -27.04
CA LEU A 117 42.38 -9.44 -26.18
C LEU A 117 41.85 -8.10 -26.74
N GLY A 118 41.79 -7.93 -28.07
CA GLY A 118 41.25 -6.73 -28.70
C GLY A 118 39.72 -6.61 -28.56
N VAL A 119 39.01 -7.74 -28.53
CA VAL A 119 37.57 -7.77 -28.24
C VAL A 119 37.29 -7.58 -26.75
N SER A 120 38.22 -7.92 -25.86
CA SER A 120 38.02 -7.79 -24.41
C SER A 120 38.05 -6.34 -23.90
N VAL A 121 38.85 -5.44 -24.51
CA VAL A 121 38.88 -4.02 -24.11
C VAL A 121 37.85 -3.21 -24.88
N ALA A 122 37.60 -3.51 -26.16
CA ALA A 122 36.56 -2.84 -26.95
C ALA A 122 35.13 -3.19 -26.49
N ALA A 123 34.90 -4.38 -25.92
CA ALA A 123 33.62 -4.73 -25.30
C ALA A 123 33.39 -4.04 -23.94
N ILE A 124 34.45 -3.56 -23.27
CA ILE A 124 34.34 -2.78 -22.03
C ILE A 124 34.05 -1.30 -22.37
N GLU A 125 34.50 -0.79 -23.52
CA GLU A 125 34.20 0.57 -23.99
C GLU A 125 32.89 0.68 -24.79
N TRP A 126 32.34 -0.43 -25.31
CA TRP A 126 30.99 -0.47 -25.89
C TRP A 126 29.89 -0.76 -24.84
N ILE A 127 30.23 -0.63 -23.56
CA ILE A 127 29.29 -0.39 -22.46
C ILE A 127 29.61 1.02 -21.98
N GLY A 128 29.14 2.03 -22.72
CA GLY A 128 29.06 3.38 -22.18
C GLY A 128 28.34 3.35 -20.82
N PRO A 129 28.55 4.34 -19.93
CA PRO A 129 27.84 4.37 -18.65
C PRO A 129 26.35 4.09 -18.91
N SER A 130 25.85 2.97 -18.38
CA SER A 130 24.47 2.56 -18.59
C SER A 130 23.61 3.75 -18.22
N ALA A 131 22.72 4.20 -19.11
CA ALA A 131 21.88 5.38 -18.88
C ALA A 131 21.08 5.27 -17.56
N ASP A 132 20.90 4.04 -17.07
CA ASP A 132 20.23 3.69 -15.83
C ASP A 132 21.12 3.67 -14.57
N ARG A 133 22.43 3.90 -14.71
CA ARG A 133 23.33 4.08 -13.56
C ARG A 133 23.09 5.46 -12.95
N LEU A 134 22.80 5.50 -11.66
CA LEU A 134 22.62 6.75 -10.94
C LEU A 134 23.98 7.42 -10.69
N ASP A 135 24.12 8.68 -11.08
CA ASP A 135 25.25 9.49 -10.63
C ASP A 135 25.18 9.75 -9.11
N ALA A 136 26.25 10.30 -8.52
CA ALA A 136 26.32 10.49 -7.07
C ALA A 136 25.16 11.36 -6.51
N ALA A 137 24.79 12.43 -7.22
CA ALA A 137 23.72 13.32 -6.80
C ALA A 137 22.34 12.64 -6.89
N THR A 138 22.12 11.84 -7.92
CA THR A 138 20.88 11.10 -8.16
C THR A 138 20.75 9.92 -7.20
N HIS A 139 21.85 9.22 -6.91
CA HIS A 139 21.90 8.18 -5.90
C HIS A 139 21.57 8.75 -4.50
N ALA A 140 22.10 9.92 -4.13
CA ALA A 140 21.74 10.56 -2.86
C ALA A 140 20.25 10.89 -2.76
N ARG A 141 19.62 11.37 -3.85
CA ARG A 141 18.16 11.60 -3.92
C ARG A 141 17.37 10.30 -3.82
N PHE A 142 17.85 9.24 -4.45
CA PHE A 142 17.24 7.91 -4.36
C PHE A 142 17.26 7.38 -2.93
N VAL A 143 18.39 7.45 -2.23
CA VAL A 143 18.52 7.05 -0.82
C VAL A 143 17.58 7.86 0.06
N ALA A 144 17.55 9.19 -0.08
CA ALA A 144 16.63 10.04 0.67
C ALA A 144 15.15 9.66 0.45
N ALA A 145 14.78 9.32 -0.79
CA ALA A 145 13.42 8.84 -1.07
C ALA A 145 13.13 7.49 -0.42
N ARG A 146 14.10 6.57 -0.37
CA ARG A 146 13.94 5.29 0.36
C ARG A 146 13.81 5.49 1.86
N ASP A 147 14.56 6.42 2.44
CA ASP A 147 14.42 6.79 3.86
C ASP A 147 13.01 7.32 4.13
N ASP A 148 12.47 8.16 3.23
CA ASP A 148 11.09 8.65 3.33
C ASP A 148 10.05 7.52 3.26
N VAL A 149 10.26 6.50 2.42
CA VAL A 149 9.41 5.30 2.36
C VAL A 149 9.48 4.50 3.67
N ALA A 150 10.68 4.29 4.20
CA ALA A 150 10.91 3.53 5.42
C ALA A 150 10.26 4.14 6.67
N MET A 151 10.01 5.46 6.64
CA MET A 151 9.40 6.20 7.75
C MET A 151 7.88 6.01 7.86
N ARG A 152 7.23 5.34 6.89
CA ARG A 152 5.81 4.93 6.94
C ARG A 152 4.86 6.07 7.33
N SER A 153 5.07 7.23 6.71
CA SER A 153 4.36 8.48 7.00
C SER A 153 3.71 9.01 5.72
N ALA A 154 2.42 9.39 5.77
CA ALA A 154 1.68 9.80 4.57
C ALA A 154 2.36 10.95 3.79
N PRO A 155 2.79 12.06 4.43
CA PRO A 155 3.45 13.14 3.70
C PRO A 155 4.81 12.73 3.12
N ARG A 156 5.57 11.89 3.83
CA ARG A 156 6.88 11.41 3.37
C ARG A 156 6.75 10.43 2.23
N LEU A 157 5.78 9.50 2.30
CA LEU A 157 5.45 8.59 1.19
C LEU A 157 5.03 9.37 -0.06
N HIS A 158 4.22 10.42 0.09
CA HIS A 158 3.85 11.27 -1.03
C HIS A 158 5.08 11.92 -1.70
N ALA A 159 5.99 12.50 -0.91
CA ALA A 159 7.23 13.09 -1.41
C ALA A 159 8.17 12.06 -2.05
N ALA A 160 8.29 10.88 -1.45
CA ALA A 160 9.09 9.77 -1.97
C ALA A 160 8.56 9.30 -3.32
N ILE A 161 7.25 9.08 -3.45
CA ILE A 161 6.61 8.66 -4.71
C ILE A 161 6.86 9.66 -5.82
N ALA A 162 6.74 10.97 -5.54
CA ALA A 162 7.03 12.00 -6.53
C ALA A 162 8.49 11.97 -7.00
N THR A 163 9.43 11.70 -6.09
CA THR A 163 10.85 11.58 -6.41
C THR A 163 11.14 10.29 -7.18
N LEU A 164 10.69 9.14 -6.69
CA LEU A 164 10.87 7.83 -7.30
C LEU A 164 10.21 7.73 -8.69
N THR A 165 9.06 8.38 -8.88
CA THR A 165 8.41 8.44 -10.21
C THR A 165 9.29 9.16 -11.22
N ARG A 166 9.88 10.31 -10.85
CA ARG A 166 10.81 11.03 -11.74
C ARG A 166 12.07 10.21 -12.02
N LEU A 167 12.62 9.56 -11.00
CA LEU A 167 13.78 8.68 -11.17
C LEU A 167 13.48 7.49 -12.10
N ALA A 168 12.29 6.87 -11.96
CA ALA A 168 11.87 5.76 -12.82
C ALA A 168 11.62 6.21 -14.27
N GLN A 169 11.28 7.48 -14.50
CA GLN A 169 11.15 8.05 -15.85
C GLN A 169 12.51 8.32 -16.50
N THR A 170 13.49 8.81 -15.73
CA THR A 170 14.82 9.14 -16.26
C THR A 170 15.78 7.94 -16.29
N HIS A 171 15.54 6.92 -15.46
CA HIS A 171 16.33 5.70 -15.36
C HIS A 171 15.42 4.45 -15.37
N PRO A 172 14.67 4.23 -16.48
CA PRO A 172 13.66 3.18 -16.54
C PRO A 172 14.22 1.76 -16.36
N GLY A 173 15.49 1.52 -16.71
CA GLY A 173 16.17 0.23 -16.54
C GLY A 173 16.86 0.05 -15.18
N ASN A 174 16.71 0.98 -14.24
CA ASN A 174 17.24 0.82 -12.89
C ASN A 174 16.28 0.02 -12.00
N VAL A 175 16.63 -1.24 -11.71
CA VAL A 175 15.78 -2.14 -10.92
C VAL A 175 15.47 -1.60 -9.52
N GLU A 176 16.46 -1.07 -8.80
CA GLU A 176 16.28 -0.60 -7.42
C GLU A 176 15.29 0.58 -7.34
N VAL A 177 15.28 1.44 -8.36
CA VAL A 177 14.31 2.54 -8.49
C VAL A 177 12.90 2.00 -8.73
N GLN A 178 12.74 1.02 -9.63
CA GLN A 178 11.43 0.40 -9.90
C GLN A 178 10.90 -0.35 -8.66
N GLU A 179 11.76 -1.08 -7.97
CA GLU A 179 11.43 -1.79 -6.72
C GLU A 179 10.98 -0.83 -5.62
N ALA A 180 11.74 0.24 -5.38
CA ALA A 180 11.40 1.24 -4.39
C ALA A 180 10.08 1.95 -4.73
N LEU A 181 9.83 2.24 -6.01
CA LEU A 181 8.56 2.82 -6.46
C LEU A 181 7.38 1.85 -6.24
N ALA A 182 7.57 0.56 -6.54
CA ALA A 182 6.55 -0.46 -6.31
C ALA A 182 6.18 -0.58 -4.83
N GLU A 183 7.19 -0.62 -3.96
CA GLU A 183 7.00 -0.64 -2.51
C GLU A 183 6.31 0.63 -2.01
N ALA A 184 6.75 1.81 -2.44
CA ALA A 184 6.18 3.08 -2.01
C ALA A 184 4.67 3.15 -2.32
N TRP A 185 4.27 2.73 -3.53
CA TRP A 185 2.87 2.66 -3.93
C TRP A 185 2.08 1.59 -3.20
N LEU A 186 2.69 0.46 -2.83
CA LEU A 186 2.00 -0.53 -2.03
C LEU A 186 1.70 0.00 -0.61
N LEU A 187 2.65 0.75 -0.03
CA LEU A 187 2.55 1.29 1.31
C LEU A 187 1.54 2.43 1.46
N THR A 188 1.11 3.09 0.38
CA THR A 188 0.06 4.12 0.47
C THR A 188 -1.27 3.56 0.92
N ARG A 189 -1.54 2.27 0.71
CA ARG A 189 -2.74 1.58 1.23
C ARG A 189 -2.81 1.63 2.75
N GLU A 190 -1.69 1.42 3.42
CA GLU A 190 -1.63 1.29 4.87
C GLU A 190 -1.38 2.65 5.55
N PHE A 191 -0.48 3.45 4.98
CA PHE A 191 0.03 4.67 5.60
C PHE A 191 -0.34 5.96 4.87
N GLY A 192 -0.93 5.89 3.68
CA GLY A 192 -1.34 7.04 2.87
C GLY A 192 -2.86 7.17 2.71
N SER A 193 -3.29 8.02 1.78
CA SER A 193 -4.71 8.30 1.49
C SER A 193 -5.10 8.06 0.03
N ALA A 194 -4.18 7.55 -0.80
CA ALA A 194 -4.50 7.20 -2.18
C ALA A 194 -5.52 6.05 -2.22
N SER A 195 -6.41 6.06 -3.21
CA SER A 195 -7.37 4.97 -3.38
C SER A 195 -6.65 3.66 -3.65
N ASP A 196 -7.26 2.54 -3.25
CA ASP A 196 -6.64 1.24 -3.45
C ASP A 196 -6.44 0.92 -4.94
N THR A 197 -7.41 1.25 -5.80
CA THR A 197 -7.31 1.08 -7.26
C THR A 197 -6.07 1.77 -7.83
N LEU A 198 -5.80 3.02 -7.41
CA LEU A 198 -4.62 3.75 -7.86
C LEU A 198 -3.35 3.14 -7.27
N SER A 199 -3.32 2.90 -5.96
CA SER A 199 -2.16 2.37 -5.25
C SER A 199 -1.70 1.04 -5.85
N ILE A 200 -2.64 0.12 -6.10
CA ILE A 200 -2.36 -1.23 -6.60
C ILE A 200 -2.02 -1.22 -8.07
N GLY A 201 -2.73 -0.44 -8.89
CA GLY A 201 -2.40 -0.29 -10.30
C GLY A 201 -0.97 0.22 -10.49
N ARG A 202 -0.54 1.18 -9.67
CA ARG A 202 0.81 1.74 -9.71
C ARG A 202 1.86 0.78 -9.14
N ALA A 203 1.58 0.13 -8.00
CA ALA A 203 2.48 -0.86 -7.42
C ALA A 203 2.72 -2.04 -8.37
N ARG A 204 1.66 -2.58 -8.99
CA ARG A 204 1.75 -3.68 -9.96
C ARG A 204 2.54 -3.28 -11.21
N ALA A 205 2.33 -2.07 -11.72
CA ALA A 205 3.07 -1.57 -12.88
C ALA A 205 4.57 -1.45 -12.59
N ALA A 206 4.95 -0.89 -11.44
CA ALA A 206 6.35 -0.75 -11.04
C ALA A 206 7.00 -2.12 -10.72
N ALA A 207 6.28 -3.04 -10.06
CA ALA A 207 6.74 -4.41 -9.81
C ALA A 207 6.96 -5.18 -11.13
N ALA A 208 6.07 -5.02 -12.12
CA ALA A 208 6.24 -5.59 -13.44
C ALA A 208 7.46 -5.02 -14.18
N ALA A 209 7.71 -3.71 -14.06
CA ALA A 209 8.89 -3.07 -14.62
C ALA A 209 10.18 -3.59 -13.97
N ALA A 210 10.22 -3.70 -12.63
CA ALA A 210 11.33 -4.29 -11.91
C ALA A 210 11.60 -5.72 -12.37
N ARG A 211 10.56 -6.56 -12.48
CA ARG A 211 10.68 -7.96 -12.92
C ARG A 211 11.15 -8.11 -14.37
N ALA A 212 10.80 -7.17 -15.24
CA ALA A 212 11.28 -7.16 -16.62
C ALA A 212 12.80 -6.94 -16.71
N ILE A 213 13.39 -6.27 -15.71
CA ILE A 213 14.83 -6.00 -15.60
C ILE A 213 15.51 -7.14 -14.83
N ASP A 214 14.97 -7.51 -13.67
CA ASP A 214 15.43 -8.63 -12.85
C ASP A 214 14.30 -9.63 -12.57
N PRO A 215 14.25 -10.77 -13.29
CA PRO A 215 13.28 -11.83 -13.05
C PRO A 215 13.32 -12.44 -11.64
N ARG A 216 14.37 -12.18 -10.85
CA ARG A 216 14.54 -12.64 -9.47
C ARG A 216 14.23 -11.58 -8.41
N SER A 217 13.71 -10.41 -8.79
CA SER A 217 13.34 -9.34 -7.87
C SER A 217 12.43 -9.85 -6.75
N ALA A 218 12.98 -9.93 -5.53
CA ALA A 218 12.22 -10.32 -4.34
C ALA A 218 11.18 -9.27 -3.97
N VAL A 219 11.44 -7.98 -4.25
CA VAL A 219 10.49 -6.89 -4.01
C VAL A 219 9.28 -7.01 -4.94
N ALA A 220 9.49 -7.29 -6.23
CA ALA A 220 8.39 -7.50 -7.16
C ALA A 220 7.52 -8.70 -6.75
N ASP A 221 8.15 -9.80 -6.35
CA ASP A 221 7.43 -10.98 -5.85
C ASP A 221 6.64 -10.69 -4.58
N ARG A 222 7.24 -9.96 -3.63
CA ARG A 222 6.58 -9.54 -2.41
C ARG A 222 5.39 -8.62 -2.68
N VAL A 223 5.51 -7.63 -3.57
CA VAL A 223 4.42 -6.73 -3.95
C VAL A 223 3.26 -7.51 -4.58
N ASP A 224 3.57 -8.40 -5.52
CA ASP A 224 2.56 -9.23 -6.16
C ASP A 224 1.92 -10.23 -5.19
N ALA A 225 2.66 -10.73 -4.19
CA ALA A 225 2.12 -11.61 -3.17
C ALA A 225 1.07 -10.92 -2.29
N VAL A 226 1.33 -9.68 -1.85
CA VAL A 226 0.36 -8.87 -1.11
C VAL A 226 -0.89 -8.63 -1.96
N ILE A 227 -0.71 -8.22 -3.21
CA ILE A 227 -1.82 -7.97 -4.12
C ILE A 227 -2.60 -9.27 -4.39
N ALA A 228 -1.92 -10.41 -4.54
CA ALA A 228 -2.55 -11.70 -4.76
C ALA A 228 -3.46 -12.08 -3.58
N TYR A 229 -3.05 -11.82 -2.34
CA TYR A 229 -3.84 -12.15 -1.16
C TYR A 229 -5.02 -11.19 -0.94
N TRP A 230 -4.74 -9.90 -0.76
CA TRP A 230 -5.75 -8.92 -0.34
C TRP A 230 -6.60 -8.36 -1.49
N TRP A 231 -6.21 -8.57 -2.74
CA TRP A 231 -6.92 -8.02 -3.90
C TRP A 231 -7.42 -9.03 -4.90
N ASP A 232 -6.61 -10.04 -5.24
CA ASP A 232 -6.99 -11.00 -6.27
C ASP A 232 -7.71 -12.22 -5.68
N GLY A 233 -7.78 -12.36 -4.36
CA GLY A 233 -8.39 -13.52 -3.70
C GLY A 233 -7.65 -14.83 -3.98
N LYS A 234 -6.31 -14.78 -4.09
CA LYS A 234 -5.43 -15.90 -4.46
C LYS A 234 -4.41 -16.22 -3.37
N PRO A 235 -4.86 -16.80 -2.25
CA PRO A 235 -4.00 -17.07 -1.09
C PRO A 235 -2.87 -18.08 -1.36
N GLN A 236 -3.11 -19.11 -2.16
CA GLN A 236 -2.06 -20.08 -2.52
C GLN A 236 -0.95 -19.43 -3.34
N LEU A 237 -1.33 -18.62 -4.34
CA LEU A 237 -0.38 -17.86 -5.15
C LEU A 237 0.42 -16.88 -4.28
N ALA A 238 -0.24 -16.18 -3.35
CA ALA A 238 0.45 -15.29 -2.42
C ALA A 238 1.53 -16.05 -1.62
N GLY A 239 1.19 -17.23 -1.10
CA GLY A 239 2.16 -18.09 -0.40
C GLY A 239 3.33 -18.52 -1.27
N GLU A 240 3.07 -18.91 -2.52
CA GLU A 240 4.13 -19.27 -3.49
C GLU A 240 5.08 -18.10 -3.78
N LEU A 241 4.51 -16.91 -4.01
CA LEU A 241 5.27 -15.69 -4.29
C LEU A 241 6.10 -15.24 -3.09
N PHE A 242 5.56 -15.28 -1.87
CA PHE A 242 6.34 -14.98 -0.66
C PHE A 242 7.49 -15.96 -0.45
N ARG A 243 7.24 -17.26 -0.60
CA ARG A 243 8.31 -18.27 -0.49
C ARG A 243 9.39 -18.08 -1.56
N ARG A 244 9.01 -17.67 -2.78
CA ARG A 244 9.98 -17.33 -3.84
C ARG A 244 10.79 -16.09 -3.48
N ALA A 245 10.14 -15.03 -2.99
CA ALA A 245 10.80 -13.81 -2.52
C ALA A 245 11.82 -14.11 -1.41
N ILE A 246 11.42 -14.87 -0.39
CA ILE A 246 12.29 -15.32 0.72
C ILE A 246 13.43 -16.20 0.20
N GLY A 247 13.17 -17.07 -0.77
CA GLY A 247 14.19 -17.91 -1.40
C GLY A 247 15.26 -17.10 -2.15
N HIS A 248 14.89 -15.98 -2.78
CA HIS A 248 15.81 -15.08 -3.47
C HIS A 248 16.52 -14.10 -2.51
N ALA A 249 15.82 -13.64 -1.47
CA ALA A 249 16.33 -12.67 -0.51
C ALA A 249 15.97 -13.06 0.94
N PRO A 250 16.64 -14.07 1.53
CA PRO A 250 16.33 -14.56 2.87
C PRO A 250 16.62 -13.55 3.99
N GLY A 251 17.33 -12.46 3.67
CA GLY A 251 17.59 -11.34 4.58
C GLY A 251 16.61 -10.19 4.47
N ASP A 252 15.55 -10.28 3.66
CA ASP A 252 14.53 -9.23 3.53
C ASP A 252 13.50 -9.32 4.69
N PRO A 253 13.54 -8.42 5.68
CA PRO A 253 12.57 -8.43 6.78
C PRO A 253 11.13 -8.22 6.32
N LEU A 254 10.90 -7.53 5.19
CA LEU A 254 9.55 -7.25 4.68
C LEU A 254 8.92 -8.48 4.04
N ALA A 255 9.72 -9.35 3.41
CA ALA A 255 9.23 -10.63 2.88
C ALA A 255 8.70 -11.52 4.00
N HIS A 256 9.46 -11.64 5.09
CA HIS A 256 9.03 -12.37 6.28
C HIS A 256 7.82 -11.71 6.97
N LEU A 257 7.82 -10.38 7.12
CA LEU A 257 6.71 -9.69 7.78
C LEU A 257 5.39 -9.89 7.05
N TRP A 258 5.33 -9.59 5.76
CA TRP A 258 4.06 -9.66 5.04
C TRP A 258 3.61 -11.10 4.79
N TYR A 259 4.55 -12.05 4.73
CA TYR A 259 4.19 -13.46 4.76
C TYR A 259 3.56 -13.84 6.11
N ALA A 260 4.14 -13.39 7.22
CA ALA A 260 3.56 -13.56 8.56
C ALA A 260 2.15 -12.96 8.64
N ASN A 261 1.92 -11.79 8.03
CA ASN A 261 0.61 -11.15 8.04
C ASN A 261 -0.46 -11.98 7.31
N ILE A 262 -0.20 -12.50 6.11
CA ILE A 262 -1.19 -13.34 5.41
C ILE A 262 -1.44 -14.65 6.16
N LEU A 263 -0.40 -15.22 6.78
CA LEU A 263 -0.53 -16.43 7.58
C LEU A 263 -1.37 -16.18 8.83
N ALA A 264 -1.13 -15.06 9.53
CA ALA A 264 -1.90 -14.68 10.72
C ALA A 264 -3.35 -14.35 10.37
N ASP A 265 -3.57 -13.65 9.25
CA ASP A 265 -4.90 -13.37 8.74
C ASP A 265 -5.64 -14.65 8.40
N ASN A 266 -4.99 -15.64 7.79
CA ASN A 266 -5.56 -16.95 7.48
C ASN A 266 -5.67 -17.91 8.69
N GLY A 267 -5.23 -17.48 9.88
CA GLY A 267 -5.30 -18.26 11.11
C GLY A 267 -4.23 -19.35 11.26
N GLU A 268 -3.17 -19.31 10.47
CA GLU A 268 -2.02 -20.22 10.53
C GLU A 268 -1.00 -19.74 11.59
N ASP A 269 -1.47 -19.60 12.83
CA ASP A 269 -0.81 -18.88 13.93
C ASP A 269 0.66 -19.31 14.16
N ALA A 270 0.93 -20.62 14.11
CA ALA A 270 2.27 -21.16 14.35
C ALA A 270 3.25 -20.81 13.21
N ALA A 271 2.77 -20.83 11.96
CA ALA A 271 3.57 -20.42 10.82
C ALA A 271 3.81 -18.91 10.84
N ALA A 272 2.76 -18.13 11.09
CA ALA A 272 2.85 -16.69 11.23
C ALA A 272 3.86 -16.27 12.31
N GLN A 273 3.85 -16.94 13.48
CA GLN A 273 4.79 -16.65 14.57
C GLN A 273 6.25 -16.84 14.15
N ARG A 274 6.58 -17.92 13.41
CA ARG A 274 7.96 -18.16 12.94
C ARG A 274 8.44 -17.04 12.02
N GLU A 275 7.58 -16.60 11.12
CA GLU A 275 7.89 -15.53 10.17
C GLU A 275 8.01 -14.17 10.87
N PHE A 276 7.12 -13.87 11.85
CA PHE A 276 7.26 -12.68 12.69
C PHE A 276 8.56 -12.68 13.50
N ASP A 277 8.94 -13.81 14.08
CA ASP A 277 10.20 -13.91 14.86
C ASP A 277 11.43 -13.71 13.97
N THR A 278 11.38 -14.22 12.73
CA THR A 278 12.43 -13.98 11.72
C THR A 278 12.49 -12.52 11.33
N ALA A 279 11.35 -11.90 10.99
CA ALA A 279 11.26 -10.48 10.62
C ALA A 279 11.78 -9.57 11.75
N ARG A 280 11.44 -9.86 13.00
CA ARG A 280 11.91 -9.12 14.19
C ARG A 280 13.41 -9.28 14.44
N THR A 281 13.98 -10.42 14.07
CA THR A 281 15.43 -10.67 14.14
C THR A 281 16.17 -9.85 13.08
N LEU A 282 15.62 -9.78 11.86
CA LEU A 282 16.20 -9.03 10.75
C LEU A 282 16.03 -7.50 10.89
N ALA A 283 14.96 -7.04 11.53
CA ALA A 283 14.66 -5.62 11.73
C ALA A 283 14.24 -5.32 13.19
N PRO A 284 15.19 -5.38 14.15
CA PRO A 284 14.88 -5.16 15.56
C PRO A 284 14.39 -3.73 15.83
N GLY A 285 13.31 -3.61 16.59
CA GLY A 285 12.78 -2.31 17.05
C GLY A 285 11.99 -1.52 16.01
N ALA A 286 11.76 -2.05 14.80
CA ALA A 286 10.94 -1.39 13.79
C ALA A 286 9.47 -1.27 14.26
N PRO A 287 8.93 -0.04 14.46
CA PRO A 287 7.62 0.12 15.10
C PRO A 287 6.44 -0.34 14.23
N TRP A 288 6.54 -0.18 12.90
CA TRP A 288 5.53 -0.68 11.96
C TRP A 288 5.45 -2.22 11.98
N LEU A 289 6.60 -2.87 12.05
CA LEU A 289 6.69 -4.33 12.18
C LEU A 289 6.08 -4.81 13.50
N LEU A 290 6.36 -4.10 14.60
CA LEU A 290 5.78 -4.44 15.90
C LEU A 290 4.27 -4.19 15.97
N ALA A 291 3.75 -3.20 15.24
CA ALA A 291 2.30 -2.98 15.12
C ALA A 291 1.63 -4.18 14.43
N ASP A 292 2.20 -4.64 13.31
CA ASP A 292 1.75 -5.80 12.57
C ASP A 292 1.86 -7.11 13.38
N TYR A 293 2.92 -7.25 14.16
CA TYR A 293 3.04 -8.35 15.12
C TYR A 293 1.97 -8.29 16.21
N GLY A 294 1.66 -7.09 16.72
CA GLY A 294 0.55 -6.87 17.65
C GLY A 294 -0.81 -7.28 17.06
N TRP A 295 -1.05 -6.94 15.79
CA TRP A 295 -2.21 -7.43 15.05
C TRP A 295 -2.22 -8.95 14.92
N GLY A 296 -1.10 -9.56 14.54
CA GLY A 296 -0.94 -11.02 14.44
C GLY A 296 -1.25 -11.74 15.76
N LEU A 297 -0.76 -11.21 16.89
CA LEU A 297 -1.09 -11.70 18.24
C LEU A 297 -2.59 -11.65 18.51
N TRP A 298 -3.26 -10.54 18.16
CA TRP A 298 -4.70 -10.38 18.36
C TRP A 298 -5.50 -11.35 17.48
N SER A 299 -5.08 -11.55 16.22
CA SER A 299 -5.68 -12.51 15.28
C SER A 299 -5.55 -13.95 15.77
N ALA A 300 -4.42 -14.31 16.37
CA ALA A 300 -4.20 -15.61 17.02
C ALA A 300 -4.95 -15.78 18.36
N GLY A 301 -5.73 -14.78 18.79
CA GLY A 301 -6.47 -14.80 20.06
C GLY A 301 -5.64 -14.48 21.30
N ARG A 302 -4.39 -14.04 21.16
CA ARG A 302 -3.51 -13.60 22.26
C ARG A 302 -3.77 -12.14 22.63
N THR A 303 -5.04 -11.82 22.93
CA THR A 303 -5.55 -10.45 23.09
C THR A 303 -4.78 -9.64 24.14
N ALA A 304 -4.48 -10.21 25.31
CA ALA A 304 -3.78 -9.48 26.37
C ALA A 304 -2.36 -9.03 25.95
N GLN A 305 -1.63 -9.89 25.22
CA GLN A 305 -0.30 -9.56 24.71
C GLN A 305 -0.36 -8.49 23.63
N ALA A 306 -1.32 -8.62 22.71
CA ALA A 306 -1.55 -7.64 21.65
C ALA A 306 -1.88 -6.25 22.24
N GLN A 307 -2.80 -6.18 23.21
CA GLN A 307 -3.19 -4.93 23.85
C GLN A 307 -2.01 -4.26 24.57
N ALA A 308 -1.23 -5.02 25.35
CA ALA A 308 -0.06 -4.49 26.04
C ALA A 308 0.97 -3.92 25.08
N LEU A 309 1.27 -4.64 23.99
CA LEU A 309 2.22 -4.20 22.97
C LEU A 309 1.72 -2.95 22.23
N LEU A 310 0.52 -3.01 21.66
CA LEU A 310 -0.03 -1.92 20.85
C LEU A 310 -0.24 -0.64 21.67
N THR A 311 -0.66 -0.74 22.92
CA THR A 311 -0.78 0.42 23.82
C THR A 311 0.58 1.06 24.11
N THR A 312 1.62 0.24 24.33
CA THR A 312 2.99 0.73 24.52
C THR A 312 3.48 1.46 23.27
N LEU A 313 3.27 0.86 22.10
CA LEU A 313 3.65 1.46 20.83
C LEU A 313 2.90 2.77 20.57
N ALA A 314 1.62 2.85 20.89
CA ALA A 314 0.83 4.08 20.72
C ALA A 314 1.35 5.25 21.57
N GLY A 315 1.93 4.97 22.74
CA GLY A 315 2.59 5.99 23.57
C GLY A 315 3.91 6.47 22.98
N GLN A 316 4.66 5.58 22.32
CA GLN A 316 5.99 5.88 21.74
C GLN A 316 5.90 6.50 20.34
N TYR A 317 4.94 6.05 19.53
CA TYR A 317 4.78 6.40 18.12
C TYR A 317 3.33 6.84 17.83
N PRO A 318 2.86 7.95 18.40
CA PRO A 318 1.45 8.37 18.36
C PRO A 318 0.95 8.80 16.97
N THR A 319 1.84 8.89 15.97
CA THR A 319 1.48 9.25 14.59
C THR A 319 1.57 8.09 13.62
N LEU A 320 1.94 6.89 14.08
CA LEU A 320 2.03 5.72 13.20
C LEU A 320 0.63 5.11 13.02
N ALA A 321 0.13 5.20 11.78
CA ALA A 321 -1.25 4.87 11.47
C ALA A 321 -1.64 3.42 11.78
N SER A 322 -0.77 2.44 11.50
CA SER A 322 -1.06 1.01 11.67
C SER A 322 -1.31 0.60 13.13
N ILE A 323 -0.65 1.26 14.09
CA ILE A 323 -0.95 1.06 15.52
C ILE A 323 -2.39 1.45 15.83
N HIS A 324 -2.83 2.60 15.31
CA HIS A 324 -4.18 3.10 15.54
C HIS A 324 -5.23 2.34 14.74
N ASP A 325 -4.87 1.79 13.59
CA ASP A 325 -5.72 0.86 12.85
C ASP A 325 -6.02 -0.38 13.70
N ALA A 326 -4.98 -1.06 14.18
CA ALA A 326 -5.11 -2.22 15.06
C ALA A 326 -5.87 -1.87 16.36
N LEU A 327 -5.48 -0.80 17.06
CA LEU A 327 -6.13 -0.40 18.30
C LEU A 327 -7.60 -0.02 18.11
N SER A 328 -7.98 0.55 16.96
CA SER A 328 -9.40 0.84 16.71
C SER A 328 -10.21 -0.45 16.64
N VAL A 329 -9.78 -1.42 15.84
CA VAL A 329 -10.48 -2.70 15.65
C VAL A 329 -10.50 -3.51 16.94
N THR A 330 -9.37 -3.57 17.66
CA THR A 330 -9.31 -4.30 18.92
C THR A 330 -10.16 -3.62 20.00
N ALA A 331 -10.22 -2.29 20.07
CA ALA A 331 -11.11 -1.58 21.00
C ALA A 331 -12.58 -1.89 20.71
N LEU A 332 -12.99 -1.89 19.43
CA LEU A 332 -14.34 -2.28 19.03
C LEU A 332 -14.66 -3.70 19.47
N ALA A 333 -13.71 -4.63 19.30
CA ALA A 333 -13.87 -6.03 19.69
C ALA A 333 -14.18 -6.23 21.18
N GLU A 334 -13.56 -5.41 22.03
CA GLU A 334 -13.75 -5.43 23.48
C GLU A 334 -14.94 -4.55 23.93
N GLY A 335 -15.68 -3.94 23.00
CA GLY A 335 -16.80 -3.06 23.28
C GLY A 335 -16.40 -1.64 23.73
N ASP A 336 -15.12 -1.26 23.64
CA ASP A 336 -14.65 0.10 23.92
C ASP A 336 -14.91 1.02 22.71
N LEU A 337 -16.16 1.50 22.64
CA LEU A 337 -16.61 2.37 21.56
C LEU A 337 -15.92 3.75 21.56
N ALA A 338 -15.56 4.26 22.73
CA ALA A 338 -14.82 5.51 22.86
C ALA A 338 -13.38 5.34 22.35
N GLY A 339 -12.72 4.24 22.71
CA GLY A 339 -11.42 3.85 22.17
C GLY A 339 -11.44 3.66 20.67
N TYR A 340 -12.46 2.97 20.14
CA TYR A 340 -12.66 2.79 18.70
C TYR A 340 -12.72 4.15 17.97
N ALA A 341 -13.60 5.07 18.40
CA ALA A 341 -13.73 6.39 17.78
C ALA A 341 -12.43 7.22 17.88
N ARG A 342 -11.75 7.18 19.04
CA ARG A 342 -10.49 7.89 19.29
C ARG A 342 -9.37 7.39 18.37
N HIS A 343 -9.19 6.08 18.28
CA HIS A 343 -8.15 5.49 17.45
C HIS A 343 -8.44 5.64 15.95
N LEU A 344 -9.71 5.56 15.55
CA LEU A 344 -10.11 5.84 14.17
C LEU A 344 -9.79 7.29 13.77
N ALA A 345 -10.06 8.26 14.66
CA ALA A 345 -9.69 9.66 14.43
C ALA A 345 -8.17 9.87 14.37
N ALA A 346 -7.40 9.15 15.19
CA ALA A 346 -5.94 9.24 15.18
C ALA A 346 -5.34 8.69 13.88
N ARG A 347 -5.79 7.51 13.43
CA ARG A 347 -5.45 6.94 12.11
C ARG A 347 -5.79 7.91 10.99
N ALA A 348 -7.02 8.44 10.99
CA ALA A 348 -7.49 9.35 9.95
C ALA A 348 -6.62 10.61 9.83
N ARG A 349 -6.18 11.18 10.96
CA ARG A 349 -5.24 12.32 10.96
C ARG A 349 -3.85 11.93 10.46
N ALA A 350 -3.33 10.78 10.89
CA ALA A 350 -2.02 10.30 10.47
C ALA A 350 -1.94 10.06 8.95
N ARG A 351 -3.04 9.59 8.34
CA ARG A 351 -3.15 9.28 6.91
C ARG A 351 -3.66 10.45 6.06
N GLY A 352 -4.28 11.46 6.66
CA GLY A 352 -4.93 12.55 5.93
C GLY A 352 -6.25 12.14 5.28
N GLU A 353 -7.13 11.45 6.01
CA GLU A 353 -8.43 10.95 5.54
C GLU A 353 -9.59 11.84 6.07
N PRO A 354 -9.97 12.94 5.39
CA PRO A 354 -10.93 13.92 5.91
C PRO A 354 -12.34 13.33 6.13
N GLU A 355 -12.73 12.38 5.29
CA GLU A 355 -14.00 11.66 5.40
C GLU A 355 -14.04 10.81 6.69
N LEU A 356 -12.93 10.17 7.04
CA LEU A 356 -12.83 9.37 8.25
C LEU A 356 -12.74 10.23 9.52
N ILE A 357 -12.16 11.42 9.43
CA ILE A 357 -12.21 12.44 10.49
C ILE A 357 -13.66 12.87 10.74
N THR A 358 -14.42 13.15 9.66
CA THR A 358 -15.83 13.53 9.75
C THR A 358 -16.68 12.41 10.35
N TYR A 359 -16.46 11.17 9.89
CA TYR A 359 -17.13 9.99 10.41
C TYR A 359 -16.83 9.75 11.90
N SER A 360 -15.57 9.79 12.32
CA SER A 360 -15.19 9.58 13.72
C SER A 360 -15.78 10.65 14.65
N THR A 361 -15.90 11.89 14.18
CA THR A 361 -16.57 12.98 14.92
C THR A 361 -18.08 12.76 15.03
N ALA A 362 -18.74 12.30 13.97
CA ALA A 362 -20.15 11.93 14.01
C ALA A 362 -20.39 10.74 14.95
N LEU A 363 -19.53 9.73 14.89
CA LEU A 363 -19.57 8.55 15.75
C LEU A 363 -19.44 8.92 17.23
N GLN A 364 -18.52 9.82 17.59
CA GLN A 364 -18.38 10.30 18.97
C GLN A 364 -19.67 10.94 19.49
N ARG A 365 -20.36 11.74 18.66
CA ARG A 365 -21.66 12.34 19.02
C ARG A 365 -22.73 11.28 19.24
N THR A 366 -22.76 10.23 18.42
CA THR A 366 -23.68 9.08 18.59
C THR A 366 -23.40 8.34 19.89
N ILE A 367 -22.13 8.06 20.21
CA ILE A 367 -21.71 7.44 21.47
C ILE A 367 -22.21 8.26 22.67
N ASP A 368 -22.03 9.58 22.64
CA ASP A 368 -22.48 10.46 23.72
C ASP A 368 -24.02 10.50 23.82
N SER A 369 -24.72 10.36 22.69
CA SER A 369 -26.18 10.25 22.66
C SER A 369 -26.68 8.96 23.30
N ASP A 370 -26.10 7.81 22.94
CA ASP A 370 -26.43 6.52 23.54
C ASP A 370 -26.17 6.54 25.06
N ARG A 371 -25.06 7.14 25.50
CA ARG A 371 -24.74 7.30 26.92
C ARG A 371 -25.79 8.12 27.67
N ARG A 372 -26.29 9.20 27.06
CA ARG A 372 -27.36 10.03 27.65
C ARG A 372 -28.71 9.31 27.68
N ALA A 373 -29.01 8.51 26.66
CA ALA A 373 -30.27 7.78 26.57
C ALA A 373 -30.35 6.60 27.54
N GLY A 374 -29.21 5.99 27.91
CA GLY A 374 -29.15 4.90 28.90
C GLY A 374 -29.64 3.54 28.39
N ASN A 375 -29.99 3.42 27.10
CA ASN A 375 -30.56 2.20 26.50
C ASN A 375 -29.52 1.28 25.85
N GLY A 376 -28.24 1.45 26.19
CA GLY A 376 -27.12 0.77 25.55
C GLY A 376 -26.72 1.36 24.19
N PRO A 377 -25.67 0.82 23.55
CA PRO A 377 -25.01 1.43 22.40
C PRO A 377 -25.63 1.08 21.03
N ALA A 378 -26.95 0.87 20.98
CA ALA A 378 -27.62 0.35 19.79
C ALA A 378 -27.48 1.28 18.57
N ALA A 379 -27.61 2.60 18.76
CA ALA A 379 -27.46 3.55 17.66
C ALA A 379 -26.00 3.63 17.18
N THR A 380 -25.04 3.54 18.11
CA THR A 380 -23.61 3.51 17.77
C THR A 380 -23.29 2.31 16.88
N TYR A 381 -23.70 1.09 17.28
CA TYR A 381 -23.47 -0.09 16.45
C TYR A 381 -24.18 -0.01 15.09
N ALA A 382 -25.39 0.55 15.03
CA ALA A 382 -26.09 0.76 13.76
C ALA A 382 -25.32 1.70 12.81
N VAL A 383 -24.71 2.77 13.34
CA VAL A 383 -23.86 3.67 12.55
C VAL A 383 -22.60 2.97 12.03
N ILE A 384 -21.95 2.14 12.86
CA ILE A 384 -20.75 1.39 12.46
C ILE A 384 -21.10 0.37 11.38
N LEU A 385 -22.16 -0.41 11.60
CA LEU A 385 -22.62 -1.43 10.68
C LEU A 385 -23.08 -0.84 9.35
N SER A 386 -23.84 0.26 9.37
CA SER A 386 -24.30 0.94 8.16
C SER A 386 -23.13 1.38 7.28
N ARG A 387 -22.08 1.96 7.87
CA ARG A 387 -20.84 2.28 7.13
C ARG A 387 -20.17 1.03 6.57
N ALA A 388 -20.03 -0.04 7.38
CA ALA A 388 -19.40 -1.29 6.95
C ALA A 388 -20.12 -1.91 5.74
N VAL A 389 -21.45 -1.99 5.79
CA VAL A 389 -22.30 -2.50 4.71
C VAL A 389 -22.21 -1.60 3.48
N ALA A 390 -22.26 -0.28 3.65
CA ALA A 390 -22.16 0.66 2.53
C ALA A 390 -20.82 0.57 1.79
N ILE A 391 -19.71 0.39 2.50
CA ILE A 391 -18.39 0.16 1.88
C ILE A 391 -18.42 -1.15 1.09
N THR A 392 -18.87 -2.24 1.73
CA THR A 392 -18.92 -3.57 1.12
C THR A 392 -19.77 -3.59 -0.15
N GLN A 393 -20.95 -2.95 -0.14
CA GLN A 393 -21.86 -2.93 -1.28
C GLN A 393 -21.37 -2.11 -2.48
N ASN A 394 -20.47 -1.16 -2.25
CA ASN A 394 -19.90 -0.30 -3.30
C ASN A 394 -18.55 -0.81 -3.80
N ASP A 395 -18.03 -1.91 -3.24
CA ASP A 395 -16.79 -2.52 -3.67
C ASP A 395 -17.03 -3.41 -4.90
N ASP A 396 -16.06 -3.42 -5.83
CA ASP A 396 -16.04 -4.34 -6.96
C ASP A 396 -15.82 -5.79 -6.48
N GLN A 397 -15.10 -5.96 -5.37
CA GLN A 397 -14.85 -7.23 -4.69
C GLN A 397 -15.27 -7.12 -3.21
N PRO A 398 -16.55 -7.34 -2.89
CA PRO A 398 -17.05 -7.18 -1.54
C PRO A 398 -16.41 -8.15 -0.56
N ASP A 399 -16.01 -7.63 0.60
CA ASP A 399 -15.59 -8.41 1.77
C ASP A 399 -16.62 -8.25 2.90
N HIS A 400 -17.43 -9.29 3.12
CA HIS A 400 -18.45 -9.27 4.17
C HIS A 400 -17.90 -9.62 5.57
N SER A 401 -16.59 -9.89 5.73
CA SER A 401 -16.02 -10.27 7.02
C SER A 401 -16.06 -9.13 8.05
N TRP A 402 -15.82 -7.89 7.62
CA TRP A 402 -15.93 -6.70 8.48
C TRP A 402 -17.36 -6.42 8.96
N PRO A 403 -18.39 -6.29 8.10
CA PRO A 403 -19.76 -6.08 8.58
C PRO A 403 -20.27 -7.28 9.41
N ALA A 404 -19.86 -8.52 9.11
CA ALA A 404 -20.18 -9.68 9.94
C ALA A 404 -19.57 -9.54 11.35
N PHE A 405 -18.31 -9.13 11.44
CA PHE A 405 -17.64 -8.87 12.72
C PHE A 405 -18.38 -7.79 13.52
N VAL A 406 -18.75 -6.67 12.89
CA VAL A 406 -19.49 -5.58 13.55
C VAL A 406 -20.85 -6.06 14.07
N ALA A 407 -21.63 -6.78 13.25
CA ALA A 407 -22.91 -7.35 13.67
C ALA A 407 -22.75 -8.31 14.85
N ALA A 408 -21.67 -9.09 14.86
CA ALA A 408 -21.38 -10.01 15.95
C ALA A 408 -21.03 -9.28 17.25
N VAL A 409 -20.16 -8.26 17.20
CA VAL A 409 -19.83 -7.42 18.37
C VAL A 409 -21.10 -6.77 18.94
N ALA A 410 -22.00 -6.29 18.08
CA ALA A 410 -23.30 -5.75 18.48
C ALA A 410 -24.25 -6.79 19.11
N GLY A 411 -23.93 -8.09 19.01
CA GLY A 411 -24.80 -9.18 19.46
C GLY A 411 -26.00 -9.43 18.54
N ASP A 412 -26.02 -8.86 17.33
CA ASP A 412 -27.12 -8.97 16.40
C ASP A 412 -26.99 -10.25 15.55
N ARG A 413 -27.48 -11.35 16.14
CA ARG A 413 -27.48 -12.68 15.52
C ARG A 413 -28.20 -12.70 14.17
N ALA A 414 -29.32 -12.00 14.05
CA ALA A 414 -30.16 -12.07 12.86
C ALA A 414 -29.45 -11.42 11.67
N THR A 415 -28.92 -10.21 11.89
CA THR A 415 -28.13 -9.50 10.88
C THR A 415 -26.86 -10.25 10.51
N LEU A 416 -26.15 -10.81 11.49
CA LEU A 416 -24.97 -11.64 11.25
C LEU A 416 -25.27 -12.81 10.29
N LEU A 417 -26.35 -13.56 10.52
CA LEU A 417 -26.71 -14.67 9.64
C LEU A 417 -27.07 -14.23 8.22
N THR A 418 -27.73 -13.08 8.06
CA THR A 418 -27.99 -12.49 6.74
C THR A 418 -26.67 -12.20 6.02
N ILE A 419 -25.73 -11.52 6.68
CA ILE A 419 -24.42 -11.19 6.10
C ILE A 419 -23.64 -12.46 5.72
N LEU A 420 -23.64 -13.48 6.59
CA LEU A 420 -22.97 -14.75 6.33
C LEU A 420 -23.58 -15.50 5.14
N ASN A 421 -24.90 -15.45 4.97
CA ASN A 421 -25.56 -16.05 3.82
C ASN A 421 -25.23 -15.31 2.52
N ASP A 422 -25.20 -13.98 2.55
CA ASP A 422 -24.82 -13.16 1.39
C ASP A 422 -23.38 -13.42 0.96
N ALA A 423 -22.44 -13.48 1.91
CA ALA A 423 -21.04 -13.82 1.66
C ALA A 423 -20.90 -15.20 0.98
N ARG A 424 -21.63 -16.19 1.49
CA ARG A 424 -21.64 -17.56 0.92
C ARG A 424 -22.27 -17.61 -0.46
N ALA A 425 -23.36 -16.88 -0.69
CA ALA A 425 -24.01 -16.81 -1.99
C ALA A 425 -23.08 -16.18 -3.06
N ARG A 426 -22.16 -15.31 -2.64
CA ARG A 426 -21.12 -14.73 -3.48
C ARG A 426 -19.88 -15.61 -3.64
N GLY A 427 -19.80 -16.73 -2.91
CA GLY A 427 -18.65 -17.63 -2.95
C GLY A 427 -17.40 -17.06 -2.29
N GLU A 428 -17.56 -16.15 -1.33
CA GLU A 428 -16.43 -15.59 -0.59
C GLU A 428 -15.67 -16.64 0.20
N GLN A 429 -14.37 -16.39 0.35
CA GLN A 429 -13.46 -17.16 1.20
C GLN A 429 -12.69 -16.17 2.06
N TRP A 430 -12.64 -16.41 3.36
CA TRP A 430 -12.11 -15.47 4.33
C TRP A 430 -10.81 -15.99 4.94
N GLY A 431 -9.78 -15.14 4.84
CA GLY A 431 -8.62 -15.14 5.73
C GLY A 431 -9.07 -14.74 7.14
N SER A 432 -9.23 -13.44 7.41
CA SER A 432 -9.96 -12.79 8.52
C SER A 432 -10.12 -13.56 9.84
N ALA A 433 -9.12 -14.34 10.26
CA ALA A 433 -9.25 -15.33 11.33
C ALA A 433 -9.49 -14.67 12.68
N GLY A 434 -8.93 -13.47 12.88
CA GLY A 434 -9.18 -12.65 14.06
C GLY A 434 -10.66 -12.30 14.23
N PHE A 435 -11.38 -12.03 13.14
CA PHE A 435 -12.83 -11.79 13.14
C PHE A 435 -13.59 -13.09 13.36
N VAL A 436 -13.29 -14.13 12.58
CA VAL A 436 -13.96 -15.44 12.65
C VAL A 436 -13.90 -16.02 14.07
N ARG A 437 -12.73 -15.98 14.73
CA ARG A 437 -12.57 -16.47 16.11
C ARG A 437 -13.45 -15.71 17.10
N ARG A 438 -13.57 -14.39 16.94
CA ARG A 438 -14.40 -13.55 17.83
C ARG A 438 -15.89 -13.74 17.59
N ILE A 439 -16.31 -13.89 16.34
CA ILE A 439 -17.69 -14.24 16.01
C ILE A 439 -18.04 -15.59 16.67
N ARG A 440 -17.18 -16.62 16.51
CA ARG A 440 -17.36 -17.93 17.16
C ARG A 440 -17.40 -17.83 18.68
N ALA A 441 -16.50 -17.07 19.29
CA ALA A 441 -16.48 -16.90 20.75
C ALA A 441 -17.75 -16.20 21.26
N ARG A 442 -18.24 -15.18 20.53
CA ARG A 442 -19.44 -14.41 20.89
C ARG A 442 -20.72 -15.23 20.81
N PHE A 443 -20.79 -16.17 19.86
CA PHE A 443 -21.93 -17.07 19.64
C PHE A 443 -21.54 -18.55 19.85
N ALA A 444 -20.79 -18.82 20.92
CA ALA A 444 -20.35 -20.17 21.22
C ALA A 444 -21.54 -21.14 21.31
N GLY A 445 -21.47 -22.25 20.56
CA GLY A 445 -22.54 -23.25 20.49
C GLY A 445 -23.59 -23.02 19.40
N ASP A 446 -23.56 -21.89 18.69
CA ASP A 446 -24.47 -21.64 17.56
C ASP A 446 -24.02 -22.39 16.30
N ARG A 447 -24.66 -23.55 16.05
CA ARG A 447 -24.33 -24.40 14.91
C ARG A 447 -24.57 -23.74 13.55
N ALA A 448 -25.52 -22.81 13.44
CA ALA A 448 -25.81 -22.15 12.17
C ALA A 448 -24.70 -21.17 11.82
N ILE A 449 -24.24 -20.38 12.79
CA ILE A 449 -23.11 -19.46 12.62
C ILE A 449 -21.82 -20.25 12.37
N ASP A 450 -21.54 -21.29 13.16
CA ASP A 450 -20.30 -22.06 13.00
C ASP A 450 -20.24 -22.81 11.66
N GLY A 451 -21.36 -23.39 11.22
CA GLY A 451 -21.46 -24.01 9.91
C GLY A 451 -21.29 -23.01 8.77
N ALA A 452 -21.85 -21.80 8.89
CA ALA A 452 -21.69 -20.75 7.89
C ALA A 452 -20.25 -20.23 7.81
N LEU A 453 -19.60 -19.98 8.95
CA LEU A 453 -18.19 -19.56 8.99
C LEU A 453 -17.24 -20.63 8.45
N SER A 454 -17.52 -21.91 8.74
CA SER A 454 -16.71 -23.02 8.22
C SER A 454 -16.81 -23.14 6.70
N ALA A 455 -17.97 -22.83 6.12
CA ALA A 455 -18.15 -22.81 4.67
C ALA A 455 -17.44 -21.63 3.97
N LEU A 456 -17.11 -20.58 4.71
CA LEU A 456 -16.36 -19.42 4.23
C LEU A 456 -14.84 -19.56 4.46
N ALA A 457 -14.37 -20.69 5.01
CA ALA A 457 -12.96 -20.86 5.31
C ALA A 457 -12.11 -20.89 4.03
N GLN A 458 -11.08 -20.05 4.01
CA GLN A 458 -10.08 -20.04 2.95
C GLN A 458 -9.10 -21.22 3.09
N PRO A 459 -8.57 -21.78 1.97
CA PRO A 459 -7.59 -22.84 2.06
C PRO A 459 -6.26 -22.35 2.65
N ARG A 460 -5.49 -23.30 3.18
CA ARG A 460 -4.15 -23.01 3.75
C ARG A 460 -3.19 -22.44 2.70
N ILE A 461 -2.29 -21.59 3.16
CA ILE A 461 -1.25 -20.90 2.40
C ILE A 461 0.09 -21.62 2.56
N ASP A 462 0.41 -21.99 3.80
CA ASP A 462 1.62 -22.76 4.11
C ASP A 462 1.34 -24.26 3.85
N PRO A 463 2.14 -24.93 2.99
CA PRO A 463 1.95 -26.34 2.65
C PRO A 463 2.17 -27.33 3.81
N ALA A 464 2.54 -26.85 5.01
CA ALA A 464 2.79 -27.59 6.26
C ALA A 464 4.21 -28.13 6.45
#